data_AF-D2Q5W2-F1
#
_entry.id   AF-D2Q5W2-F1
#
_cell.length_a   1.000
_cell.length_b   1.000
_cell.length_c   1.000
_cell.angle_alpha   90.00
_cell.angle_beta   90.00
_cell.angle_gamma   90.00
#
_symmetry.space_group_name_H-M   'P 1'
#
loop_
_entity.id
_entity.type
_entity.pdbx_description
1 polymer ?
#
loop_
_entity_poly.entity_id
_entity_poly.type
_entity_poly.pdbx_seq_one_letter_code
_entity_poly.pdbx_strand_id
1 'polypeptide(L)'
;MGSDGIEWGLEELTGSVLYDVFYESTTMLAGRMLAQQRLGAAQGNWYREHWARMNRYELLFDRDKVDPTDRETLIRLKQENDSKREGRAHLAVPWHAVGRNLAVDVKGIWRDDIRPIIDAAERSDDPCTVFVGGQPGAGKTRATRLVRISGLHDGSLLPVNGDDLRQYHPDYNRLCDEDPLAMPERTAKASAAWIRMTMEYVDENRIPAIVEGTWRNAATVLDEAANAKRAGRSTHAVVLAVPPVLSRIAILERYYRDRSAGLPARWTPASAHENAVANLPATVRAVATSPLIDRFTVISRDGEVLFDGTGGRKEDGWDEWRDAMSRFDFAERDAQLARINFLERAWSAFTPDNDDARMLLDRIHKTIRPKAGYNAVYVMDDYEELMRGADPRVVAKAREGQRWDPSDRFFIWSEPDTGYFLGGKLYDVPEDDEGALYSFPAESPLIWCRCFDWSEAYDARNQARGEWLASGRKRPR
;
A
#
# COMPACT_ATOMS: atom_id res chain seq x y z
N MET A 1 21.16 22.19 -15.77
CA MET A 1 22.25 21.20 -15.56
C MET A 1 21.60 19.97 -14.96
N GLY A 2 21.70 18.84 -15.68
CA GLY A 2 21.41 17.48 -15.21
C GLY A 2 19.96 17.15 -14.83
N SER A 3 19.12 16.81 -15.82
CA SER A 3 18.02 15.88 -15.57
C SER A 3 18.65 14.50 -15.35
N ASP A 4 19.05 14.19 -14.12
CA ASP A 4 19.31 12.80 -13.75
C ASP A 4 17.96 12.11 -13.71
N GLY A 5 17.53 11.66 -14.89
CA GLY A 5 16.26 11.02 -15.15
C GLY A 5 16.08 9.86 -14.19
N ILE A 6 15.22 10.06 -13.20
CA ILE A 6 14.67 8.98 -12.40
C ILE A 6 13.59 8.32 -13.27
N GLU A 7 14.00 7.76 -14.41
CA GLU A 7 13.08 7.21 -15.40
C GLU A 7 12.98 5.70 -15.19
N TRP A 8 12.13 5.31 -14.23
CA TRP A 8 11.49 3.99 -14.26
C TRP A 8 10.12 4.18 -14.89
N GLY A 9 9.92 3.57 -16.05
CA GLY A 9 8.71 3.68 -16.85
C GLY A 9 7.48 3.12 -16.14
N LEU A 10 6.29 3.46 -16.63
CA LEU A 10 5.04 2.82 -16.16
C LEU A 10 5.04 1.32 -16.48
N GLU A 11 5.85 0.91 -17.46
CA GLU A 11 6.07 -0.45 -17.96
C GLU A 11 6.65 -1.38 -16.89
N GLU A 12 7.33 -0.84 -15.88
CA GLU A 12 8.02 -1.61 -14.84
C GLU A 12 7.17 -1.74 -13.57
N LEU A 13 6.00 -1.10 -13.53
CA LEU A 13 5.06 -1.22 -12.42
C LEU A 13 4.40 -2.59 -12.38
N THR A 14 4.25 -3.14 -11.18
CA THR A 14 3.36 -4.29 -10.95
C THR A 14 1.94 -3.94 -11.36
N GLY A 15 1.16 -4.92 -11.85
CA GLY A 15 -0.19 -4.67 -12.37
C GLY A 15 -1.11 -3.93 -11.39
N SER A 16 -1.00 -4.22 -10.09
CA SER A 16 -1.73 -3.50 -9.05
C SER A 16 -1.32 -2.05 -8.87
N VAL A 17 -0.02 -1.73 -8.84
CA VAL A 17 0.43 -0.33 -8.72
C VAL A 17 0.11 0.44 -10.00
N LEU A 18 0.29 -0.17 -11.16
CA LEU A 18 -0.08 0.42 -12.45
C LEU A 18 -1.57 0.78 -12.50
N TYR A 19 -2.44 -0.15 -12.08
CA TYR A 19 -3.87 0.10 -12.00
C TYR A 19 -4.19 1.22 -11.00
N ASP A 20 -3.57 1.21 -9.81
CA ASP A 20 -3.80 2.24 -8.80
C ASP A 20 -3.39 3.64 -9.29
N VAL A 21 -2.23 3.79 -9.94
CA VAL A 21 -1.79 5.11 -10.46
C VAL A 21 -2.64 5.59 -11.63
N PHE A 22 -3.06 4.69 -12.53
CA PHE A 22 -4.05 4.99 -13.57
C PHE A 22 -5.36 5.47 -12.95
N TYR A 23 -5.92 4.67 -12.04
CA TYR A 23 -7.21 4.92 -11.42
C TYR A 23 -7.22 6.26 -10.69
N GLU A 24 -6.17 6.52 -9.91
CA GLU A 24 -5.99 7.77 -9.18
C GLU A 24 -5.85 8.98 -10.10
N SER A 25 -5.08 8.86 -11.19
CA SER A 25 -4.93 9.95 -12.18
C SER A 25 -6.29 10.37 -12.75
N THR A 26 -7.13 9.40 -13.10
CA THR A 26 -8.48 9.65 -13.61
C THR A 26 -9.38 10.25 -12.54
N THR A 27 -9.35 9.72 -11.31
CA THR A 27 -10.12 10.26 -10.18
C THR A 27 -9.76 11.72 -9.88
N MET A 28 -8.48 12.07 -9.90
CA MET A 28 -8.03 13.45 -9.69
C MET A 28 -8.49 14.38 -10.82
N LEU A 29 -8.39 13.94 -12.08
CA LEU A 29 -8.86 14.73 -13.22
C LEU A 29 -10.38 14.93 -13.17
N ALA A 30 -11.14 13.89 -12.82
CA ALA A 30 -12.57 13.98 -12.60
C ALA A 30 -12.90 14.98 -11.47
N GLY A 31 -12.15 14.96 -10.36
CA GLY A 31 -12.26 15.93 -9.26
C GLY A 31 -12.02 17.38 -9.70
N ARG A 32 -11.10 17.60 -10.64
CA ARG A 32 -10.90 18.92 -11.27
C ARG A 32 -12.10 19.33 -12.11
N MET A 33 -12.66 18.40 -12.89
CA MET A 33 -13.88 18.66 -13.67
C MET A 33 -15.08 18.99 -12.77
N LEU A 34 -15.22 18.34 -11.61
CA LEU A 34 -16.26 18.71 -10.63
C LEU A 34 -16.10 20.15 -10.13
N ALA A 35 -14.86 20.57 -9.84
CA ALA A 35 -14.59 21.95 -9.45
C ALA A 35 -14.94 22.94 -10.57
N GLN A 36 -14.65 22.60 -11.83
CA GLN A 36 -15.03 23.41 -12.99
C GLN A 36 -16.55 23.49 -13.18
N GLN A 37 -17.26 22.37 -13.01
CA GLN A 37 -18.71 22.31 -13.08
C GLN A 37 -19.34 23.25 -12.04
N ARG A 38 -18.91 23.10 -10.80
CA ARG A 38 -19.31 23.91 -9.65
C ARG A 38 -19.06 25.40 -9.85
N LEU A 39 -17.91 25.76 -10.43
CA LEU A 39 -17.58 27.15 -10.77
C LEU A 39 -18.46 27.70 -11.90
N GLY A 40 -18.72 26.91 -12.93
CA GLY A 40 -19.65 27.26 -14.00
C GLY A 40 -21.05 27.57 -13.46
N ALA A 41 -21.57 26.69 -12.60
CA ALA A 41 -22.87 26.88 -11.94
C ALA A 41 -22.91 28.16 -11.09
N ALA A 42 -21.87 28.42 -10.30
CA ALA A 42 -21.79 29.63 -9.47
C ALA A 42 -21.71 30.93 -10.30
N GLN A 43 -21.15 30.86 -11.51
CA GLN A 43 -21.06 31.99 -12.44
C GLN A 43 -22.30 32.13 -13.35
N GLY A 44 -23.27 31.21 -13.27
CA GLY A 44 -24.37 31.13 -14.25
C GLY A 44 -23.89 30.78 -15.66
N ASN A 45 -22.69 30.21 -15.80
CA ASN A 45 -22.11 29.83 -17.09
C ASN A 45 -22.48 28.38 -17.41
N TRP A 46 -23.64 28.22 -18.06
CA TRP A 46 -24.17 26.91 -18.45
C TRP A 46 -23.20 26.10 -19.33
N TYR A 47 -22.48 26.74 -20.27
CA TYR A 47 -21.56 26.03 -21.16
C TYR A 47 -20.41 25.39 -20.36
N ARG A 48 -19.78 26.14 -19.46
CA ARG A 48 -18.70 25.63 -18.61
C ARG A 48 -19.19 24.52 -17.68
N GLU A 49 -20.35 24.72 -17.06
CA GLU A 49 -20.96 23.72 -16.19
C GLU A 49 -21.24 22.41 -16.94
N HIS A 50 -21.91 22.51 -18.09
CA HIS A 50 -22.30 21.36 -18.90
C HIS A 50 -21.07 20.63 -19.45
N TRP A 51 -20.10 21.36 -20.03
CA TRP A 51 -18.86 20.77 -20.54
C TRP A 51 -18.10 20.00 -19.46
N ALA A 52 -17.90 20.62 -18.30
CA ALA A 52 -17.16 19.98 -17.20
C ALA A 52 -17.91 18.75 -16.65
N ARG A 53 -19.24 18.85 -16.54
CA ARG A 53 -20.07 17.73 -16.13
C ARG A 53 -19.95 16.54 -17.09
N MET A 54 -20.05 16.78 -18.40
CA MET A 54 -19.94 15.70 -19.40
C MET A 54 -18.56 15.05 -19.40
N ASN A 55 -17.48 15.84 -19.37
CA ASN A 55 -16.12 15.31 -19.30
C ASN A 55 -15.87 14.51 -18.01
N ARG A 56 -16.44 14.95 -16.87
CA ARG A 56 -16.37 14.19 -15.62
C ARG A 56 -17.02 12.82 -15.75
N TYR A 57 -18.23 12.76 -16.32
CA TYR A 57 -18.95 11.51 -16.50
C TYR A 57 -18.20 10.55 -17.42
N GLU A 58 -17.72 11.04 -18.57
CA GLU A 58 -16.94 10.24 -19.53
C GLU A 58 -15.68 9.66 -18.88
N LEU A 59 -14.88 10.48 -18.18
CA LEU A 59 -13.68 10.04 -17.47
C LEU A 59 -13.95 8.89 -16.49
N LEU A 60 -14.96 9.04 -15.63
CA LEU A 60 -15.27 8.03 -14.61
C LEU A 60 -15.88 6.78 -15.22
N PHE A 61 -16.74 6.93 -16.24
CA PHE A 61 -17.35 5.82 -16.94
C PHE A 61 -16.32 4.98 -17.69
N ASP A 62 -15.39 5.61 -18.40
CA ASP A 62 -14.34 4.91 -19.14
C ASP A 62 -13.33 4.27 -18.20
N ARG A 63 -12.95 4.95 -17.11
CA ARG A 63 -12.12 4.38 -16.04
C ARG A 63 -12.69 3.07 -15.52
N ASP A 64 -14.00 3.05 -15.30
CA ASP A 64 -14.74 1.89 -14.81
C ASP A 64 -15.11 0.91 -15.95
N LYS A 65 -14.46 0.98 -17.11
CA LYS A 65 -14.53 -0.04 -18.17
C LYS A 65 -13.19 -0.71 -18.46
N VAL A 66 -12.08 -0.06 -18.14
CA VAL A 66 -10.74 -0.59 -18.39
C VAL A 66 -10.55 -1.93 -17.66
N ASP A 67 -10.03 -2.92 -18.40
CA ASP A 67 -9.60 -4.20 -17.84
C ASP A 67 -8.38 -3.96 -16.93
N PRO A 68 -8.44 -4.36 -15.64
CA PRO A 68 -7.33 -4.17 -14.70
C PRO A 68 -6.04 -4.96 -15.04
N THR A 69 -6.07 -5.78 -16.09
CA THR A 69 -4.94 -6.57 -16.59
C THR A 69 -4.38 -6.05 -17.93
N ASP A 70 -5.10 -5.15 -18.62
CA ASP A 70 -4.67 -4.56 -19.89
C ASP A 70 -3.64 -3.45 -19.66
N ARG A 71 -2.37 -3.85 -19.53
CA ARG A 71 -1.24 -2.95 -19.25
C ARG A 71 -1.08 -1.86 -20.30
N GLU A 72 -1.26 -2.18 -21.58
CA GLU A 72 -1.08 -1.22 -22.68
C GLU A 72 -2.09 -0.08 -22.56
N THR A 73 -3.37 -0.41 -22.40
CA THR A 73 -4.42 0.59 -22.20
C THR A 73 -4.20 1.39 -20.93
N LEU A 74 -3.82 0.74 -19.82
CA LEU A 74 -3.55 1.43 -18.55
C LEU A 74 -2.42 2.45 -18.67
N ILE A 75 -1.31 2.09 -19.33
CA ILE A 75 -0.16 2.98 -19.54
C ILE A 75 -0.57 4.16 -20.42
N ARG A 76 -1.20 3.90 -21.57
CA ARG A 76 -1.66 4.95 -22.49
C ARG A 76 -2.57 5.95 -21.79
N LEU A 77 -3.61 5.45 -21.11
CA LEU A 77 -4.58 6.32 -20.44
C LEU A 77 -3.95 7.07 -19.26
N LYS A 78 -3.02 6.46 -18.51
CA LYS A 78 -2.27 7.16 -17.46
C LYS A 78 -1.48 8.33 -18.06
N GLN A 79 -0.73 8.12 -19.15
CA GLN A 79 0.02 9.18 -19.83
C GLN A 79 -0.89 10.29 -20.36
N GLU A 80 -2.01 9.92 -20.99
CA GLU A 80 -3.01 10.89 -21.46
C GLU A 80 -3.57 11.73 -20.31
N ASN A 81 -3.93 11.09 -19.20
CA ASN A 81 -4.45 11.77 -18.01
C ASN A 81 -3.40 12.68 -17.37
N ASP A 82 -2.15 12.23 -17.27
CA ASP A 82 -1.06 13.02 -16.71
C ASP A 82 -0.82 14.28 -17.55
N SER A 83 -0.79 14.17 -18.89
CA SER A 83 -0.62 15.34 -19.77
C SER A 83 -1.74 16.39 -19.59
N LYS A 84 -2.95 15.94 -19.23
CA LYS A 84 -4.08 16.81 -18.90
C LYS A 84 -4.02 17.34 -17.46
N ARG A 85 -3.33 16.66 -16.54
CA ARG A 85 -3.12 17.06 -15.14
C ARG A 85 -1.95 18.04 -14.96
N GLU A 86 -0.95 17.99 -15.85
CA GLU A 86 0.24 18.88 -15.82
C GLU A 86 -0.12 20.37 -15.94
N GLY A 87 -1.27 20.70 -16.54
CA GLY A 87 -1.84 22.04 -16.48
C GLY A 87 -2.16 22.43 -15.03
N ARG A 88 -1.30 23.24 -14.40
CA ARG A 88 -1.48 23.77 -13.03
C ARG A 88 -2.94 24.18 -12.77
N ALA A 89 -3.38 24.02 -11.52
CA ALA A 89 -4.70 24.42 -11.01
C ALA A 89 -5.00 25.95 -11.05
N HIS A 90 -4.32 26.74 -11.89
CA HIS A 90 -4.67 28.13 -12.15
C HIS A 90 -6.10 28.32 -12.73
N LEU A 91 -6.78 27.22 -13.07
CA LEU A 91 -8.16 27.24 -13.58
C LEU A 91 -9.24 26.97 -12.52
N ALA A 92 -8.90 26.49 -11.32
CA ALA A 92 -9.87 26.19 -10.26
C ALA A 92 -9.72 27.19 -9.10
N VAL A 93 -10.61 28.18 -9.05
CA VAL A 93 -10.73 29.04 -7.87
C VAL A 93 -11.07 28.15 -6.67
N PRO A 94 -10.36 28.24 -5.53
CA PRO A 94 -10.69 27.48 -4.32
C PRO A 94 -12.17 27.66 -3.98
N TRP A 95 -12.89 26.59 -3.69
CA TRP A 95 -14.35 26.63 -3.44
C TRP A 95 -14.76 27.64 -2.37
N HIS A 96 -13.91 27.87 -1.36
CA HIS A 96 -14.10 28.88 -0.31
C HIS A 96 -14.01 30.33 -0.81
N ALA A 97 -13.27 30.57 -1.90
CA ALA A 97 -13.19 31.88 -2.57
C ALA A 97 -14.43 32.16 -3.45
N VAL A 98 -15.35 31.19 -3.60
CA VAL A 98 -16.66 31.35 -4.26
C VAL A 98 -17.78 31.65 -3.25
N GLY A 99 -17.43 32.20 -2.07
CA GLY A 99 -18.41 32.74 -1.11
C GLY A 99 -19.19 31.70 -0.29
N ARG A 100 -18.70 30.45 -0.18
CA ARG A 100 -19.29 29.44 0.72
C ARG A 100 -18.45 29.28 2.00
N ASN A 101 -19.14 29.13 3.12
CA ASN A 101 -18.64 29.07 4.49
C ASN A 101 -17.54 28.00 4.68
N LEU A 102 -16.65 28.19 5.67
CA LEU A 102 -15.56 27.26 6.06
C LEU A 102 -16.06 25.85 6.44
N ALA A 103 -17.35 25.70 6.74
CA ALA A 103 -17.97 24.42 7.03
C ALA A 103 -18.33 23.67 5.74
N VAL A 104 -17.75 22.48 5.55
CA VAL A 104 -18.11 21.58 4.45
C VAL A 104 -19.59 21.20 4.56
N ASP A 105 -20.40 21.54 3.57
CA ASP A 105 -21.80 21.13 3.46
C ASP A 105 -21.90 19.65 3.06
N VAL A 106 -21.64 18.77 4.03
CA VAL A 106 -21.62 17.30 3.83
C VAL A 106 -22.93 16.81 3.22
N LYS A 107 -24.08 17.28 3.73
CA LYS A 107 -25.40 16.82 3.28
C LYS A 107 -25.76 17.34 1.89
N GLY A 108 -25.51 18.62 1.62
CA GLY A 108 -25.76 19.21 0.30
C GLY A 108 -24.90 18.57 -0.77
N ILE A 109 -23.59 18.41 -0.53
CA ILE A 109 -22.68 17.74 -1.47
C ILE A 109 -23.11 16.29 -1.72
N TRP A 110 -23.52 15.56 -0.68
CA TRP A 110 -24.00 14.20 -0.88
C TRP A 110 -25.25 14.15 -1.76
N ARG A 111 -26.24 15.00 -1.46
CA ARG A 111 -27.50 15.05 -2.21
C ARG A 111 -27.31 15.49 -3.66
N ASP A 112 -26.47 16.51 -3.88
CA ASP A 112 -26.41 17.21 -5.18
C ASP A 112 -25.32 16.65 -6.10
N ASP A 113 -24.22 16.12 -5.55
CA ASP A 113 -23.07 15.66 -6.36
C ASP A 113 -22.83 14.13 -6.30
N ILE A 114 -23.10 13.48 -5.17
CA ILE A 114 -22.78 12.05 -4.97
C ILE A 114 -23.98 11.16 -5.31
N ARG A 115 -25.14 11.44 -4.73
CA ARG A 115 -26.37 10.65 -4.92
C ARG A 115 -26.77 10.50 -6.40
N PRO A 116 -26.71 11.53 -7.26
CA PRO A 116 -27.13 11.36 -8.66
C PRO A 116 -26.33 10.30 -9.44
N ILE A 117 -25.10 10.02 -9.01
CA ILE A 117 -24.26 8.96 -9.61
C ILE A 117 -24.71 7.58 -9.10
N ILE A 118 -25.13 7.50 -7.84
CA ILE A 118 -25.62 6.28 -7.20
C ILE A 118 -27.03 5.92 -7.69
N ASP A 119 -27.85 6.91 -8.05
CA ASP A 119 -29.23 6.70 -8.53
C ASP A 119 -29.31 5.86 -9.81
N ALA A 120 -28.21 5.79 -10.58
CA ALA A 120 -28.10 4.95 -11.77
C ALA A 120 -27.77 3.47 -11.48
N ALA A 121 -27.52 3.11 -10.21
CA ALA A 121 -27.17 1.75 -9.83
C ALA A 121 -28.38 0.81 -9.89
N GLU A 122 -28.13 -0.44 -10.27
CA GLU A 122 -29.14 -1.47 -10.37
C GLU A 122 -29.61 -1.92 -8.98
N ARG A 123 -30.91 -2.24 -8.89
CA ARG A 123 -31.55 -2.75 -7.67
C ARG A 123 -31.69 -4.26 -7.78
N SER A 124 -31.70 -4.95 -6.63
CA SER A 124 -31.86 -6.40 -6.57
C SER A 124 -32.92 -6.80 -5.55
N ASP A 125 -33.67 -7.85 -5.86
CA ASP A 125 -34.57 -8.51 -4.91
C ASP A 125 -33.79 -9.35 -3.88
N ASP A 126 -32.55 -9.73 -4.17
CA ASP A 126 -31.61 -10.37 -3.24
C ASP A 126 -30.29 -9.59 -3.21
N PRO A 127 -30.25 -8.43 -2.53
CA PRO A 127 -29.06 -7.59 -2.51
C PRO A 127 -27.95 -8.17 -1.64
N CYS A 128 -26.71 -8.07 -2.12
CA CYS A 128 -25.51 -8.46 -1.37
C CYS A 128 -24.67 -7.23 -0.99
N THR A 129 -24.05 -7.27 0.18
CA THR A 129 -22.93 -6.38 0.53
C THR A 129 -21.63 -7.16 0.51
N VAL A 130 -20.75 -6.81 -0.43
CA VAL A 130 -19.39 -7.33 -0.51
C VAL A 130 -18.44 -6.39 0.24
N PHE A 131 -17.70 -6.91 1.21
CA PHE A 131 -16.68 -6.18 1.96
C PHE A 131 -15.30 -6.53 1.42
N VAL A 132 -14.55 -5.56 0.92
CA VAL A 132 -13.16 -5.77 0.46
C VAL A 132 -12.18 -5.27 1.52
N GLY A 133 -11.32 -6.16 1.99
CA GLY A 133 -10.40 -5.93 3.12
C GLY A 133 -8.93 -6.06 2.77
N GLY A 134 -8.09 -5.25 3.42
CA GLY A 134 -6.64 -5.29 3.30
C GLY A 134 -5.98 -3.97 3.65
N GLN A 135 -4.70 -4.00 4.02
CA GLN A 135 -3.96 -2.78 4.33
C GLN A 135 -3.87 -1.82 3.13
N PRO A 136 -3.67 -0.50 3.34
CA PRO A 136 -3.34 0.43 2.26
C PRO A 136 -2.20 -0.12 1.37
N GLY A 137 -2.26 0.09 0.06
CA GLY A 137 -1.23 -0.42 -0.88
C GLY A 137 -1.34 -1.92 -1.21
N ALA A 138 -2.28 -2.67 -0.64
CA ALA A 138 -2.51 -4.07 -1.01
C ALA A 138 -3.11 -4.25 -2.43
N GLY A 139 -3.62 -3.19 -3.06
CA GLY A 139 -4.26 -3.26 -4.38
C GLY A 139 -5.78 -3.49 -4.35
N LYS A 140 -6.46 -3.01 -3.29
CA LYS A 140 -7.91 -3.17 -3.08
C LYS A 140 -8.77 -2.58 -4.21
N THR A 141 -8.36 -1.47 -4.80
CA THR A 141 -9.06 -0.87 -5.96
C THR A 141 -9.11 -1.85 -7.12
N ARG A 142 -7.95 -2.44 -7.46
CA ARG A 142 -7.84 -3.46 -8.51
C ARG A 142 -8.62 -4.73 -8.15
N ALA A 143 -8.56 -5.18 -6.90
CA ALA A 143 -9.34 -6.33 -6.44
C ALA A 143 -10.85 -6.10 -6.51
N THR A 144 -11.34 -4.93 -6.09
CA THR A 144 -12.75 -4.53 -6.21
C THR A 144 -13.19 -4.59 -7.67
N ARG A 145 -12.33 -4.13 -8.60
CA ARG A 145 -12.58 -4.26 -10.03
C ARG A 145 -12.68 -5.72 -10.47
N LEU A 146 -11.73 -6.55 -10.07
CA LEU A 146 -11.68 -7.97 -10.43
C LEU A 146 -12.91 -8.72 -9.91
N VAL A 147 -13.29 -8.54 -8.64
CA VAL A 147 -14.48 -9.17 -8.05
C VAL A 147 -15.75 -8.86 -8.85
N ARG A 148 -15.86 -7.64 -9.38
CA ARG A 148 -17.02 -7.22 -10.21
C ARG A 148 -17.04 -7.84 -11.61
N ILE A 149 -15.93 -8.34 -12.13
CA ILE A 149 -15.83 -8.91 -13.49
C ILE A 149 -15.51 -10.40 -13.50
N SER A 150 -15.08 -10.98 -12.37
CA SER A 150 -14.60 -12.37 -12.27
C SER A 150 -15.70 -13.40 -12.06
N GLY A 151 -16.96 -12.98 -11.96
CA GLY A 151 -18.08 -13.87 -11.62
C GLY A 151 -18.07 -14.37 -10.17
N LEU A 152 -17.26 -13.76 -9.28
CA LEU A 152 -17.33 -14.03 -7.84
C LEU A 152 -18.67 -13.58 -7.24
N HIS A 153 -19.35 -12.66 -7.90
CA HIS A 153 -20.66 -12.16 -7.55
C HIS A 153 -21.52 -12.04 -8.81
N ASP A 154 -22.78 -12.46 -8.71
CA ASP A 154 -23.74 -12.35 -9.82
C ASP A 154 -24.38 -10.96 -9.85
N GLY A 155 -24.40 -10.33 -11.03
CA GLY A 155 -25.01 -9.01 -11.22
C GLY A 155 -24.12 -7.83 -10.80
N SER A 156 -24.66 -6.63 -10.97
CA SER A 156 -23.93 -5.39 -10.76
C SER A 156 -23.75 -5.06 -9.27
N LEU A 157 -22.54 -4.63 -8.90
CA LEU A 157 -22.22 -4.10 -7.58
C LEU A 157 -21.84 -2.63 -7.70
N LEU A 158 -22.49 -1.77 -6.90
CA LEU A 158 -22.10 -0.38 -6.72
C LEU A 158 -20.80 -0.31 -5.90
N PRO A 159 -19.68 0.19 -6.44
CA PRO A 159 -18.47 0.41 -5.66
C PRO A 159 -18.63 1.60 -4.72
N VAL A 160 -18.33 1.39 -3.44
CA VAL A 160 -18.32 2.42 -2.39
C VAL A 160 -16.90 2.51 -1.82
N ASN A 161 -16.17 3.55 -2.20
CA ASN A 161 -14.80 3.78 -1.78
C ASN A 161 -14.65 5.18 -1.16
N GLY A 162 -14.17 5.23 0.07
CA GLY A 162 -13.91 6.49 0.77
C GLY A 162 -12.92 7.39 0.06
N ASP A 163 -11.91 6.82 -0.62
CA ASP A 163 -10.90 7.60 -1.34
C ASP A 163 -11.48 8.26 -2.60
N ASP A 164 -12.36 7.59 -3.34
CA ASP A 164 -13.07 8.21 -4.46
C ASP A 164 -13.97 9.35 -4.00
N LEU A 165 -14.57 9.22 -2.81
CA LEU A 165 -15.45 10.24 -2.25
C LEU A 165 -14.69 11.50 -1.81
N ARG A 166 -13.37 11.44 -1.61
CA ARG A 166 -12.58 12.63 -1.24
C ARG A 166 -12.62 13.71 -2.31
N GLN A 167 -12.75 13.34 -3.59
CA GLN A 167 -12.78 14.31 -4.70
C GLN A 167 -13.95 15.30 -4.64
N TYR A 168 -15.02 14.98 -3.90
CA TYR A 168 -16.16 15.87 -3.70
C TYR A 168 -15.87 16.96 -2.65
N HIS A 169 -14.82 16.80 -1.86
CA HIS A 169 -14.41 17.77 -0.86
C HIS A 169 -13.94 19.07 -1.52
N PRO A 170 -14.48 20.23 -1.10
CA PRO A 170 -14.09 21.56 -1.58
C PRO A 170 -12.60 21.81 -1.75
N ASP A 171 -11.80 21.40 -0.76
CA ASP A 171 -10.35 21.59 -0.76
C ASP A 171 -9.55 20.46 -1.42
N TYR A 172 -10.18 19.40 -1.94
CA TYR A 172 -9.44 18.19 -2.38
C TYR A 172 -8.33 18.51 -3.37
N ASN A 173 -8.66 19.18 -4.48
CA ASN A 173 -7.69 19.52 -5.52
C ASN A 173 -6.56 20.41 -4.98
N ARG A 174 -6.90 21.41 -4.16
CA ARG A 174 -5.91 22.32 -3.55
C ARG A 174 -4.98 21.55 -2.61
N LEU A 175 -5.52 20.65 -1.80
CA LEU A 175 -4.71 19.83 -0.89
C LEU A 175 -3.81 18.86 -1.64
N CYS A 176 -4.26 18.22 -2.72
CA CYS A 176 -3.40 17.38 -3.55
C CYS A 176 -2.25 18.15 -4.22
N ASP A 177 -2.45 19.44 -4.50
CA ASP A 177 -1.45 20.29 -5.16
C ASP A 177 -0.47 20.92 -4.16
N GLU A 178 -0.99 21.49 -3.07
CA GLU A 178 -0.26 22.35 -2.13
C GLU A 178 0.17 21.65 -0.84
N ASP A 179 -0.67 20.76 -0.29
CA ASP A 179 -0.48 20.14 1.03
C ASP A 179 -0.91 18.65 1.02
N PRO A 180 -0.26 17.81 0.19
CA PRO A 180 -0.70 16.44 -0.06
C PRO A 180 -0.56 15.55 1.18
N LEU A 181 0.35 15.90 2.11
CA LEU A 181 0.55 15.18 3.37
C LEU A 181 -0.64 15.37 4.33
N ALA A 182 -1.23 16.57 4.41
CA ALA A 182 -2.39 16.83 5.25
C ALA A 182 -3.73 16.44 4.60
N MET A 183 -3.76 16.22 3.27
CA MET A 183 -4.98 15.89 2.52
C MET A 183 -5.80 14.75 3.15
N PRO A 184 -5.20 13.59 3.52
CA PRO A 184 -5.97 12.47 4.04
C PRO A 184 -6.70 12.79 5.35
N GLU A 185 -6.06 13.54 6.25
CA GLU A 185 -6.65 13.95 7.53
C GLU A 185 -7.79 14.95 7.32
N ARG A 186 -7.53 16.02 6.54
CA ARG A 186 -8.50 17.09 6.32
C ARG A 186 -9.79 16.64 5.64
N THR A 187 -9.72 15.60 4.80
CA THR A 187 -10.88 15.09 4.07
C THR A 187 -11.54 13.86 4.72
N ALA A 188 -10.94 13.28 5.76
CA ALA A 188 -11.40 12.01 6.37
C ALA A 188 -12.83 12.09 6.93
N LYS A 189 -13.16 13.16 7.64
CA LYS A 189 -14.48 13.31 8.29
C LYS A 189 -15.63 13.39 7.27
N ALA A 190 -15.43 14.14 6.18
CA ALA A 190 -16.41 14.26 5.12
C ALA A 190 -16.58 12.94 4.35
N SER A 191 -15.47 12.31 3.94
CA SER A 191 -15.47 11.01 3.29
C SER A 191 -16.20 9.94 4.11
N ALA A 192 -15.91 9.83 5.41
CA ALA A 192 -16.58 8.88 6.30
C ALA A 192 -18.09 9.15 6.43
N ALA A 193 -18.51 10.42 6.43
CA ALA A 193 -19.93 10.77 6.45
C ALA A 193 -20.63 10.39 5.14
N TRP A 194 -19.98 10.61 4.00
CA TRP A 194 -20.52 10.23 2.69
C TRP A 194 -20.62 8.72 2.50
N ILE A 195 -19.66 7.93 3.02
CA ILE A 195 -19.79 6.46 3.04
C ILE A 195 -21.07 6.07 3.79
N ARG A 196 -21.29 6.58 5.01
CA ARG A 196 -22.48 6.25 5.80
C ARG A 196 -23.77 6.60 5.08
N MET A 197 -23.87 7.83 4.55
CA MET A 197 -25.06 8.27 3.80
C MET A 197 -25.30 7.41 2.55
N THR A 198 -24.22 7.02 1.86
CA THR A 198 -24.31 6.11 0.70
C THR A 198 -24.78 4.72 1.11
N MET A 199 -24.29 4.16 2.23
CA MET A 199 -24.73 2.85 2.71
C MET A 199 -26.18 2.86 3.19
N GLU A 200 -26.61 3.92 3.90
CA GLU A 200 -28.02 4.14 4.26
C GLU A 200 -28.91 4.14 3.01
N TYR A 201 -28.50 4.86 1.97
CA TYR A 201 -29.23 4.89 0.69
C TYR A 201 -29.26 3.53 -0.01
N VAL A 202 -28.12 2.82 -0.02
CA VAL A 202 -27.96 1.48 -0.58
C VAL A 202 -28.92 0.47 0.09
N ASP A 203 -29.06 0.56 1.41
CA ASP A 203 -29.97 -0.27 2.20
C ASP A 203 -31.43 0.04 1.88
N GLU A 204 -31.82 1.32 1.91
CA GLU A 204 -33.19 1.77 1.58
C GLU A 204 -33.63 1.38 0.16
N ASN A 205 -32.67 1.32 -0.78
CA ASN A 205 -32.95 1.14 -2.20
C ASN A 205 -32.66 -0.28 -2.71
N ARG A 206 -32.21 -1.20 -1.84
CA ARG A 206 -31.86 -2.59 -2.18
C ARG A 206 -30.83 -2.70 -3.31
N ILE A 207 -29.83 -1.82 -3.30
CA ILE A 207 -28.77 -1.78 -4.32
C ILE A 207 -27.64 -2.71 -3.87
N PRO A 208 -27.23 -3.75 -4.61
CA PRO A 208 -26.03 -4.52 -4.27
C PRO A 208 -24.79 -3.63 -4.27
N ALA A 209 -23.89 -3.79 -3.29
CA ALA A 209 -22.78 -2.88 -3.08
C ALA A 209 -21.48 -3.61 -2.73
N ILE A 210 -20.35 -3.04 -3.15
CA ILE A 210 -19.01 -3.49 -2.77
C ILE A 210 -18.27 -2.36 -2.07
N VAL A 211 -17.93 -2.56 -0.81
CA VAL A 211 -17.39 -1.53 0.09
C VAL A 211 -15.93 -1.83 0.40
N GLU A 212 -15.04 -0.90 0.08
CA GLU A 212 -13.62 -1.01 0.39
C GLU A 212 -13.32 -0.54 1.81
N GLY A 213 -12.58 -1.33 2.58
CA GLY A 213 -12.11 -0.98 3.91
C GLY A 213 -10.67 -1.42 4.18
N THR A 214 -10.02 -0.76 5.14
CA THR A 214 -8.68 -1.14 5.60
C THR A 214 -8.67 -2.24 6.64
N TRP A 215 -9.85 -2.58 7.20
CA TRP A 215 -10.04 -3.64 8.19
C TRP A 215 -9.10 -3.53 9.41
N ARG A 216 -8.76 -2.29 9.78
CA ARG A 216 -7.97 -1.97 10.99
C ARG A 216 -8.71 -2.21 12.31
N ASN A 217 -10.02 -2.48 12.25
CA ASN A 217 -10.89 -2.75 13.39
C ASN A 217 -12.01 -3.70 12.95
N ALA A 218 -12.09 -4.87 13.58
CA ALA A 218 -13.13 -5.86 13.32
C ALA A 218 -14.54 -5.34 13.59
N ALA A 219 -14.72 -4.54 14.65
CA ALA A 219 -16.04 -4.02 15.03
C ALA A 219 -16.65 -3.21 13.88
N THR A 220 -15.88 -2.36 13.20
CA THR A 220 -16.40 -1.57 12.06
C THR A 220 -16.92 -2.44 10.92
N VAL A 221 -16.24 -3.54 10.60
CA VAL A 221 -16.66 -4.44 9.52
C VAL A 221 -17.87 -5.27 9.95
N LEU A 222 -17.86 -5.78 11.19
CA LEU A 222 -18.92 -6.63 11.72
C LEU A 222 -20.20 -5.85 12.04
N ASP A 223 -20.10 -4.61 12.50
CA ASP A 223 -21.25 -3.72 12.70
C ASP A 223 -21.94 -3.43 11.36
N GLU A 224 -21.15 -3.21 10.31
CA GLU A 224 -21.70 -3.00 8.97
C GLU A 224 -22.27 -4.28 8.37
N ALA A 225 -21.64 -5.44 8.60
CA ALA A 225 -22.23 -6.73 8.26
C ALA A 225 -23.56 -6.95 8.99
N ALA A 226 -23.66 -6.57 10.27
CA ALA A 226 -24.91 -6.62 11.02
C ALA A 226 -25.96 -5.64 10.49
N ASN A 227 -25.57 -4.43 10.06
CA ASN A 227 -26.45 -3.49 9.35
C ASN A 227 -27.02 -4.14 8.08
N ALA A 228 -26.14 -4.68 7.23
CA ALA A 228 -26.53 -5.34 5.99
C ALA A 228 -27.49 -6.51 6.23
N LYS A 229 -27.21 -7.36 7.24
CA LYS A 229 -28.11 -8.45 7.65
C LYS A 229 -29.48 -7.93 8.09
N ARG A 230 -29.53 -6.86 8.89
CA ARG A 230 -30.79 -6.23 9.31
C ARG A 230 -31.58 -5.64 8.15
N ALA A 231 -30.88 -5.15 7.12
CA ALA A 231 -31.48 -4.68 5.87
C ALA A 231 -31.89 -5.84 4.92
N GLY A 232 -31.75 -7.11 5.35
CA GLY A 232 -32.13 -8.28 4.57
C GLY A 232 -31.18 -8.57 3.41
N ARG A 233 -29.89 -8.25 3.56
CA ARG A 233 -28.85 -8.41 2.55
C ARG A 233 -27.97 -9.62 2.86
N SER A 234 -27.55 -10.34 1.83
CA SER A 234 -26.45 -11.30 1.96
C SER A 234 -25.11 -10.57 2.11
N THR A 235 -24.11 -11.27 2.64
CA THR A 235 -22.83 -10.68 3.05
C THR A 235 -21.66 -11.52 2.56
N HIS A 236 -20.71 -10.88 1.90
CA HIS A 236 -19.54 -11.54 1.34
C HIS A 236 -18.29 -10.78 1.72
N ALA A 237 -17.38 -11.39 2.47
CA ALA A 237 -16.11 -10.79 2.80
C ALA A 237 -15.02 -11.30 1.84
N VAL A 238 -14.33 -10.38 1.18
CA VAL A 238 -13.18 -10.64 0.31
C VAL A 238 -11.95 -9.97 0.94
N VAL A 239 -10.93 -10.74 1.28
CA VAL A 239 -9.69 -10.21 1.85
C VAL A 239 -8.52 -10.43 0.90
N LEU A 240 -7.68 -9.40 0.73
CA LEU A 240 -6.42 -9.53 0.01
C LEU A 240 -5.34 -10.10 0.95
N ALA A 241 -4.62 -11.11 0.46
CA ALA A 241 -3.40 -11.60 1.09
C ALA A 241 -2.19 -11.01 0.37
N VAL A 242 -1.59 -9.97 0.95
CA VAL A 242 -0.41 -9.27 0.40
C VAL A 242 0.62 -9.04 1.50
N PRO A 243 1.85 -9.56 1.38
CA PRO A 243 2.93 -9.29 2.31
C PRO A 243 3.08 -7.78 2.62
N PRO A 244 3.17 -7.37 3.90
CA PRO A 244 3.21 -5.96 4.28
C PRO A 244 4.31 -5.14 3.62
N VAL A 245 5.45 -5.76 3.31
CA VAL A 245 6.55 -5.09 2.61
C VAL A 245 6.16 -4.60 1.21
N LEU A 246 5.39 -5.39 0.49
CA LEU A 246 4.94 -5.07 -0.86
C LEU A 246 3.91 -3.95 -0.87
N SER A 247 3.07 -3.87 0.18
CA SER A 247 2.10 -2.80 0.32
C SER A 247 2.75 -1.49 0.82
N ARG A 248 3.81 -1.56 1.64
CA ARG A 248 4.65 -0.38 1.99
C ARG A 248 5.31 0.22 0.75
N ILE A 249 5.90 -0.63 -0.11
CA ILE A 249 6.47 -0.18 -1.39
C ILE A 249 5.39 0.50 -2.22
N ALA A 250 4.22 -0.14 -2.36
CA ALA A 250 3.13 0.38 -3.19
C ALA A 250 2.64 1.77 -2.75
N ILE A 251 2.46 2.01 -1.45
CA ILE A 251 2.00 3.33 -0.97
C ILE A 251 3.04 4.43 -1.24
N LEU A 252 4.33 4.12 -1.11
CA LEU A 252 5.40 5.07 -1.40
C LEU A 252 5.55 5.29 -2.91
N GLU A 253 5.51 4.24 -3.72
CA GLU A 253 5.61 4.33 -5.18
C GLU A 253 4.49 5.17 -5.76
N ARG A 254 3.25 4.96 -5.33
CA ARG A 254 2.10 5.73 -5.81
C ARG A 254 2.27 7.23 -5.58
N TYR A 255 2.78 7.60 -4.39
CA TYR A 255 3.04 9.00 -4.07
C TYR A 255 4.24 9.56 -4.84
N TYR A 256 5.40 8.92 -4.74
CA TYR A 256 6.64 9.47 -5.29
C TYR A 256 6.69 9.48 -6.81
N ARG A 257 5.97 8.58 -7.50
CA ARG A 257 5.91 8.61 -8.97
C ARG A 257 5.25 9.87 -9.48
N ASP A 258 4.04 10.18 -9.01
CA ASP A 258 3.35 11.40 -9.40
C ASP A 258 4.15 12.64 -8.94
N ARG A 259 4.73 12.63 -7.72
CA ARG A 259 5.58 13.75 -7.26
C ARG A 259 6.83 13.95 -8.12
N SER A 260 7.48 12.88 -8.55
CA SER A 260 8.68 12.95 -9.41
C SER A 260 8.37 13.51 -10.80
N ALA A 261 7.15 13.30 -11.29
CA ALA A 261 6.63 13.88 -12.52
C ALA A 261 6.07 15.31 -12.35
N GLY A 262 6.18 15.91 -11.15
CA GLY A 262 5.61 17.24 -10.87
C GLY A 262 4.09 17.27 -10.81
N LEU A 263 3.44 16.11 -10.70
CA LEU A 263 1.99 15.95 -10.67
C LEU A 263 1.44 16.06 -9.24
N PRO A 264 0.16 16.41 -9.09
CA PRO A 264 -0.56 16.29 -7.82
C PRO A 264 -0.49 14.85 -7.32
N ALA A 265 -0.25 14.63 -6.03
CA ALA A 265 -0.13 13.27 -5.50
C ALA A 265 -0.87 13.13 -4.18
N ARG A 266 -1.21 11.89 -3.83
CA ARG A 266 -1.89 11.59 -2.57
C ARG A 266 -0.98 10.85 -1.62
N TRP A 267 -0.81 11.42 -0.44
CA TRP A 267 -0.13 10.75 0.66
C TRP A 267 -0.98 9.66 1.30
N THR A 268 -0.33 8.61 1.79
CA THR A 268 -0.92 7.65 2.74
C THR A 268 -0.10 7.71 4.02
N PRO A 269 -0.68 8.15 5.16
CA PRO A 269 0.03 8.20 6.43
C PRO A 269 0.57 6.83 6.81
N ALA A 270 1.80 6.76 7.30
CA ALA A 270 2.43 5.48 7.66
C ALA A 270 1.66 4.80 8.80
N SER A 271 1.18 5.59 9.76
CA SER A 271 0.30 5.12 10.83
C SER A 271 -0.98 4.46 10.32
N ALA A 272 -1.57 4.95 9.22
CA ALA A 272 -2.77 4.33 8.63
C ALA A 272 -2.46 2.94 8.04
N HIS A 273 -1.27 2.77 7.46
CA HIS A 273 -0.79 1.49 6.94
C HIS A 273 -0.43 0.52 8.07
N GLU A 274 0.47 0.92 8.97
CA GLU A 274 1.00 0.05 10.01
C GLU A 274 -0.07 -0.37 11.01
N ASN A 275 -1.00 0.52 11.37
CA ASN A 275 -2.13 0.14 12.21
C ASN A 275 -3.04 -0.88 11.52
N ALA A 276 -3.24 -0.79 10.20
CA ALA A 276 -4.00 -1.81 9.48
C ALA A 276 -3.26 -3.15 9.50
N VAL A 277 -1.97 -3.18 9.16
CA VAL A 277 -1.14 -4.40 9.18
C VAL A 277 -1.15 -5.08 10.55
N ALA A 278 -0.99 -4.32 11.64
CA ALA A 278 -0.96 -4.88 12.99
C ALA A 278 -2.30 -5.51 13.42
N ASN A 279 -3.43 -4.94 12.99
CA ASN A 279 -4.76 -5.38 13.41
C ASN A 279 -5.44 -6.36 12.44
N LEU A 280 -4.91 -6.49 11.21
CA LEU A 280 -5.48 -7.32 10.16
C LEU A 280 -5.59 -8.80 10.60
N PRO A 281 -4.57 -9.42 11.23
CA PRO A 281 -4.66 -10.80 11.70
C PRO A 281 -5.89 -11.07 12.58
N ALA A 282 -6.07 -10.28 13.64
CA ALA A 282 -7.22 -10.42 14.53
C ALA A 282 -8.55 -10.14 13.81
N THR A 283 -8.55 -9.15 12.92
CA THR A 283 -9.75 -8.75 12.18
C THR A 283 -10.20 -9.81 11.18
N VAL A 284 -9.30 -10.35 10.38
CA VAL A 284 -9.63 -11.37 9.38
C VAL A 284 -10.13 -12.64 10.05
N ARG A 285 -9.51 -13.07 11.15
CA ARG A 285 -10.01 -14.20 11.95
C ARG A 285 -11.44 -13.97 12.46
N ALA A 286 -11.71 -12.78 13.03
CA ALA A 286 -13.03 -12.43 13.53
C ALA A 286 -14.09 -12.37 12.41
N VAL A 287 -13.73 -11.84 11.24
CA VAL A 287 -14.62 -11.76 10.07
C VAL A 287 -14.90 -13.18 9.51
N ALA A 288 -13.88 -14.01 9.33
CA ALA A 288 -14.01 -15.36 8.81
C ALA A 288 -14.90 -16.24 9.70
N THR A 289 -14.72 -16.17 11.03
CA THR A 289 -15.47 -16.95 12.02
C THR A 289 -16.87 -16.40 12.33
N SER A 290 -17.18 -15.17 11.92
CA SER A 290 -18.45 -14.53 12.27
C SER A 290 -19.63 -15.12 11.50
N PRO A 291 -20.78 -15.41 12.14
CA PRO A 291 -22.01 -15.80 11.45
C PRO A 291 -22.65 -14.65 10.66
N LEU A 292 -22.17 -13.41 10.83
CA LEU A 292 -22.65 -12.24 10.08
C LEU A 292 -22.13 -12.21 8.64
N ILE A 293 -21.20 -13.09 8.28
CA ILE A 293 -20.59 -13.20 6.96
C ILE A 293 -21.01 -14.52 6.32
N ASP A 294 -21.72 -14.49 5.20
CA ASP A 294 -22.22 -15.70 4.52
C ASP A 294 -21.12 -16.43 3.76
N ARG A 295 -20.27 -15.65 3.07
CA ARG A 295 -19.18 -16.13 2.22
C ARG A 295 -17.89 -15.39 2.56
N PHE A 296 -16.78 -16.11 2.57
CA PHE A 296 -15.45 -15.57 2.79
C PHE A 296 -14.50 -16.02 1.68
N THR A 297 -13.80 -15.08 1.08
CA THR A 297 -12.86 -15.32 -0.03
C THR A 297 -11.53 -14.66 0.29
N VAL A 298 -10.44 -15.39 0.04
CA VAL A 298 -9.08 -14.86 0.07
C VAL A 298 -8.59 -14.75 -1.36
N ILE A 299 -8.06 -13.59 -1.72
CA ILE A 299 -7.47 -13.35 -3.04
C ILE A 299 -6.02 -12.88 -2.93
N SER A 300 -5.19 -13.27 -3.89
CA SER A 300 -3.85 -12.75 -4.04
C SER A 300 -3.87 -11.33 -4.61
N ARG A 301 -2.70 -10.68 -4.62
CA ARG A 301 -2.53 -9.34 -5.23
C ARG A 301 -2.91 -9.30 -6.70
N ASP A 302 -2.71 -10.41 -7.42
CA ASP A 302 -2.93 -10.51 -8.85
C ASP A 302 -4.37 -10.87 -9.21
N GLY A 303 -5.18 -11.26 -8.23
CA GLY A 303 -6.59 -11.60 -8.41
C GLY A 303 -6.90 -13.09 -8.35
N GLU A 304 -5.89 -13.93 -8.10
CA GLU A 304 -6.07 -15.36 -7.91
C GLU A 304 -6.90 -15.61 -6.65
N VAL A 305 -7.89 -16.49 -6.75
CA VAL A 305 -8.68 -16.93 -5.59
C VAL A 305 -7.92 -18.03 -4.87
N LEU A 306 -7.32 -17.68 -3.73
CA LEU A 306 -6.58 -18.61 -2.88
C LEU A 306 -7.53 -19.49 -2.04
N PHE A 307 -8.66 -18.90 -1.64
CA PHE A 307 -9.70 -19.59 -0.89
C PHE A 307 -11.07 -18.99 -1.20
N ASP A 308 -12.09 -19.83 -1.26
CA ASP A 308 -13.49 -19.39 -1.29
C ASP A 308 -14.40 -20.40 -0.57
N GLY A 309 -15.16 -19.92 0.41
CA GLY A 309 -15.97 -20.79 1.25
C GLY A 309 -17.10 -20.10 2.01
N THR A 310 -18.01 -20.94 2.49
CA THR A 310 -19.20 -20.56 3.28
C THR A 310 -19.27 -21.43 4.54
N GLY A 311 -20.10 -21.03 5.51
CA GLY A 311 -20.32 -21.80 6.73
C GLY A 311 -19.03 -22.04 7.53
N GLY A 312 -18.83 -23.26 8.04
CA GLY A 312 -17.66 -23.62 8.86
C GLY A 312 -16.32 -23.61 8.09
N ARG A 313 -16.34 -23.75 6.76
CA ARG A 313 -15.10 -23.75 5.95
C ARG A 313 -14.38 -22.40 5.95
N LYS A 314 -15.06 -21.31 6.33
CA LYS A 314 -14.46 -19.97 6.34
C LYS A 314 -13.22 -19.89 7.25
N GLU A 315 -13.12 -20.74 8.27
CA GLU A 315 -11.93 -20.84 9.13
C GLU A 315 -10.68 -21.29 8.36
N ASP A 316 -10.82 -22.20 7.39
CA ASP A 316 -9.72 -22.64 6.53
C ASP A 316 -9.15 -21.45 5.71
N GLY A 317 -10.02 -20.52 5.33
CA GLY A 317 -9.62 -19.29 4.65
C GLY A 317 -8.78 -18.35 5.51
N TRP A 318 -8.95 -18.36 6.84
CA TRP A 318 -8.07 -17.60 7.73
C TRP A 318 -6.64 -18.16 7.70
N ASP A 319 -6.48 -19.49 7.71
CA ASP A 319 -5.17 -20.12 7.62
C ASP A 319 -4.50 -19.85 6.27
N GLU A 320 -5.25 -19.98 5.16
CA GLU A 320 -4.73 -19.67 3.82
C GLU A 320 -4.28 -18.21 3.71
N TRP A 321 -5.07 -17.27 4.23
CA TRP A 321 -4.70 -15.85 4.26
C TRP A 321 -3.42 -15.62 5.08
N ARG A 322 -3.31 -16.21 6.26
CA ARG A 322 -2.13 -16.05 7.14
C ARG A 322 -0.87 -16.58 6.47
N ASP A 323 -0.96 -17.74 5.83
CA ASP A 323 0.16 -18.38 5.16
C ASP A 323 0.60 -17.54 3.96
N ALA A 324 -0.34 -17.07 3.14
CA ALA A 324 -0.06 -16.18 2.01
C ALA A 324 0.54 -14.82 2.43
N MET A 325 0.12 -14.24 3.56
CA MET A 325 0.72 -13.02 4.11
C MET A 325 2.19 -13.18 4.52
N SER A 326 2.63 -14.42 4.75
CA SER A 326 3.99 -14.77 5.19
C SER A 326 4.88 -15.24 4.03
N ARG A 327 4.31 -15.55 2.87
CA ARG A 327 5.04 -15.96 1.66
C ARG A 327 5.65 -14.73 1.00
N PHE A 328 6.96 -14.53 1.19
CA PHE A 328 7.73 -13.52 0.47
C PHE A 328 9.06 -14.14 0.02
N ASP A 329 9.09 -14.59 -1.24
CA ASP A 329 10.20 -15.37 -1.79
C ASP A 329 11.40 -14.50 -2.22
N PHE A 330 12.51 -15.16 -2.57
CA PHE A 330 13.76 -14.48 -2.93
C PHE A 330 13.71 -13.81 -4.31
N ALA A 331 12.97 -14.36 -5.28
CA ALA A 331 12.86 -13.78 -6.61
C ALA A 331 12.07 -12.46 -6.57
N GLU A 332 11.01 -12.41 -5.75
CA GLU A 332 10.21 -11.22 -5.53
C GLU A 332 11.00 -10.13 -4.80
N ARG A 333 11.93 -10.51 -3.90
CA ARG A 333 12.86 -9.58 -3.22
C ARG A 333 13.78 -8.86 -4.19
N ASP A 334 14.48 -9.59 -5.06
CA ASP A 334 15.44 -9.01 -5.99
C ASP A 334 14.75 -8.04 -6.97
N ALA A 335 13.54 -8.41 -7.42
CA ALA A 335 12.70 -7.53 -8.25
C ALA A 335 12.31 -6.21 -7.55
N GLN A 336 12.31 -6.15 -6.22
CA GLN A 336 12.01 -4.91 -5.48
C GLN A 336 13.24 -4.00 -5.30
N LEU A 337 14.48 -4.48 -5.44
CA LEU A 337 15.68 -3.71 -5.12
C LEU A 337 15.79 -2.40 -5.93
N ALA A 338 15.47 -2.46 -7.22
CA ALA A 338 15.46 -1.28 -8.08
C ALA A 338 14.42 -0.24 -7.64
N ARG A 339 13.24 -0.71 -7.21
CA ARG A 339 12.15 0.13 -6.70
C ARG A 339 12.56 0.81 -5.41
N ILE A 340 13.23 0.11 -4.50
CA ILE A 340 13.75 0.69 -3.26
C ILE A 340 14.72 1.83 -3.55
N ASN A 341 15.66 1.62 -4.49
CA ASN A 341 16.63 2.66 -4.86
C ASN A 341 15.93 3.91 -5.44
N PHE A 342 14.86 3.73 -6.23
CA PHE A 342 14.00 4.83 -6.67
C PHE A 342 13.39 5.57 -5.47
N LEU A 343 12.77 4.84 -4.55
CA LEU A 343 12.07 5.43 -3.40
C LEU A 343 13.03 6.21 -2.47
N GLU A 344 14.26 5.74 -2.26
CA GLU A 344 15.27 6.45 -1.47
C GLU A 344 15.67 7.79 -2.09
N ARG A 345 15.89 7.81 -3.41
CA ARG A 345 16.20 9.04 -4.15
C ARG A 345 15.01 10.00 -4.11
N ALA A 346 13.80 9.50 -4.34
CA ALA A 346 12.59 10.33 -4.33
C ALA A 346 12.28 10.89 -2.94
N TRP A 347 12.43 10.11 -1.87
CA TRP A 347 12.30 10.60 -0.50
C TRP A 347 13.30 11.73 -0.21
N SER A 348 14.57 11.51 -0.54
CA SER A 348 15.63 12.50 -0.33
C SER A 348 15.37 13.81 -1.11
N ALA A 349 14.82 13.70 -2.33
CA ALA A 349 14.55 14.84 -3.20
C ALA A 349 13.27 15.61 -2.82
N PHE A 350 12.20 14.92 -2.44
CA PHE A 350 10.86 15.53 -2.32
C PHE A 350 10.34 15.67 -0.90
N THR A 351 10.78 14.83 0.03
CA THR A 351 10.30 14.86 1.42
C THR A 351 11.38 14.39 2.42
N PRO A 352 12.57 15.02 2.44
CA PRO A 352 13.68 14.59 3.31
C PRO A 352 13.34 14.65 4.80
N ASP A 353 12.42 15.54 5.20
CA ASP A 353 12.01 15.72 6.60
C ASP A 353 10.74 14.93 6.97
N ASN A 354 10.29 14.01 6.10
CA ASN A 354 9.11 13.18 6.36
C ASN A 354 9.51 11.89 7.08
N ASP A 355 9.41 11.90 8.41
CA ASP A 355 9.71 10.76 9.29
C ASP A 355 8.83 9.53 8.99
N ASP A 356 7.56 9.74 8.61
CA ASP A 356 6.64 8.66 8.22
C ASP A 356 7.20 7.89 7.00
N ALA A 357 7.65 8.64 5.98
CA ALA A 357 8.24 8.06 4.79
C ALA A 357 9.57 7.34 5.10
N ARG A 358 10.41 7.95 5.94
CA ARG A 358 11.67 7.35 6.39
C ARG A 358 11.44 6.03 7.13
N MET A 359 10.49 6.00 8.07
CA MET A 359 10.13 4.80 8.81
C MET A 359 9.66 3.67 7.87
N LEU A 360 8.84 3.99 6.86
CA LEU A 360 8.39 3.00 5.89
C LEU A 360 9.56 2.45 5.06
N LEU A 361 10.47 3.30 4.59
CA LEU A 361 11.70 2.89 3.89
C LEU A 361 12.55 1.97 4.77
N ASP A 362 12.77 2.32 6.04
CA ASP A 362 13.54 1.50 6.97
C ASP A 362 12.90 0.13 7.19
N ARG A 363 11.57 0.05 7.30
CA ARG A 363 10.85 -1.24 7.40
C ARG A 363 10.93 -2.06 6.11
N ILE A 364 10.90 -1.40 4.95
CA ILE A 364 11.09 -2.07 3.65
C ILE A 364 12.49 -2.67 3.58
N HIS A 365 13.53 -1.88 3.88
CA HIS A 365 14.91 -2.37 3.94
C HIS A 365 15.04 -3.55 4.89
N LYS A 366 14.56 -3.42 6.14
CA LYS A 366 14.56 -4.49 7.14
C LYS A 366 13.89 -5.79 6.65
N THR A 367 13.00 -5.74 5.65
CA THR A 367 12.30 -6.94 5.13
C THR A 367 12.91 -7.48 3.83
N ILE A 368 13.34 -6.61 2.90
CA ILE A 368 13.83 -7.00 1.55
C ILE A 368 15.32 -7.27 1.53
N ARG A 369 16.06 -6.40 2.23
CA ARG A 369 17.42 -6.67 2.65
C ARG A 369 17.30 -7.03 4.13
N PRO A 370 16.68 -8.18 4.49
CA PRO A 370 16.69 -8.58 5.89
C PRO A 370 18.14 -8.55 6.27
N LYS A 371 18.50 -7.54 7.09
CA LYS A 371 19.85 -7.38 7.57
C LYS A 371 20.18 -8.73 8.11
N ALA A 372 21.13 -9.40 7.46
CA ALA A 372 21.29 -10.82 7.61
C ALA A 372 21.30 -11.07 9.12
N GLY A 373 20.40 -11.96 9.57
CA GLY A 373 19.86 -11.89 10.92
C GLY A 373 20.96 -11.74 11.98
N TYR A 374 20.74 -10.83 12.94
CA TYR A 374 21.32 -10.86 14.29
C TYR A 374 22.67 -11.60 14.40
N ASN A 375 23.77 -10.89 14.20
CA ASN A 375 25.11 -11.46 14.04
C ASN A 375 25.30 -12.28 12.74
N ALA A 376 24.78 -11.82 11.60
CA ALA A 376 25.14 -12.49 10.36
C ALA A 376 26.64 -12.42 10.16
N VAL A 377 27.23 -13.61 10.19
CA VAL A 377 28.58 -13.85 9.75
C VAL A 377 28.53 -13.82 8.24
N TYR A 378 28.92 -12.69 7.67
CA TYR A 378 29.22 -12.63 6.25
C TYR A 378 30.54 -13.35 6.04
N VAL A 379 30.49 -14.46 5.28
CA VAL A 379 31.68 -15.11 4.76
C VAL A 379 31.85 -14.58 3.35
N MET A 380 32.75 -13.63 3.18
CA MET A 380 33.02 -13.01 1.88
C MET A 380 34.53 -12.91 1.77
N ASP A 381 35.09 -13.48 0.71
CA ASP A 381 36.52 -13.32 0.40
C ASP A 381 36.80 -11.91 -0.19
N ASP A 382 35.77 -11.06 -0.34
CA ASP A 382 35.84 -9.69 -0.86
C ASP A 382 35.02 -8.68 -0.01
N TYR A 383 35.75 -7.87 0.76
CA TYR A 383 35.23 -6.76 1.56
C TYR A 383 34.56 -5.66 0.72
N GLU A 384 35.07 -5.38 -0.49
CA GLU A 384 34.50 -4.34 -1.37
C GLU A 384 33.13 -4.74 -1.91
N GLU A 385 32.88 -6.04 -2.08
CA GLU A 385 31.57 -6.57 -2.45
C GLU A 385 30.57 -6.43 -1.28
N LEU A 386 30.99 -6.76 -0.05
CA LEU A 386 30.17 -6.56 1.16
C LEU A 386 29.75 -5.09 1.32
N MET A 387 30.70 -4.15 1.15
CA MET A 387 30.44 -2.72 1.30
C MET A 387 29.57 -2.14 0.18
N ARG A 388 29.61 -2.72 -1.03
CA ARG A 388 28.78 -2.30 -2.17
C ARG A 388 27.29 -2.63 -1.98
N GLY A 389 26.98 -3.71 -1.25
CA GLY A 389 25.62 -4.14 -0.95
C GLY A 389 25.00 -3.53 0.32
N ALA A 390 25.84 -2.99 1.21
CA ALA A 390 25.45 -2.47 2.52
C ALA A 390 24.83 -1.06 2.47
N ASP A 391 24.11 -0.68 3.52
CA ASP A 391 23.54 0.66 3.68
C ASP A 391 24.68 1.71 3.80
N PRO A 392 24.64 2.85 3.08
CA PRO A 392 25.72 3.85 3.12
C PRO A 392 26.04 4.43 4.51
N ARG A 393 25.07 4.51 5.42
CA ARG A 393 25.27 4.99 6.81
C ARG A 393 26.00 3.95 7.65
N VAL A 394 25.66 2.69 7.43
CA VAL A 394 26.33 1.50 7.99
C VAL A 394 27.78 1.47 7.47
N VAL A 395 28.00 1.62 6.17
CA VAL A 395 29.36 1.73 5.60
C VAL A 395 30.15 2.90 6.20
N ALA A 396 29.54 4.08 6.35
CA ALA A 396 30.20 5.23 6.96
C ALA A 396 30.60 4.97 8.41
N LYS A 397 29.69 4.41 9.22
CA LYS A 397 29.95 4.09 10.63
C LYS A 397 30.98 2.96 10.83
N ALA A 398 30.98 1.94 9.97
CA ALA A 398 32.05 0.93 9.99
C ALA A 398 33.41 1.53 9.67
N ARG A 399 33.49 2.45 8.71
CA ARG A 399 34.75 3.14 8.35
C ARG A 399 35.28 4.03 9.47
N GLU A 400 34.43 4.45 10.42
CA GLU A 400 34.82 5.24 11.59
C GLU A 400 35.32 4.38 12.77
N GLY A 401 35.01 3.07 12.82
CA GLY A 401 35.35 2.16 13.92
C GLY A 401 36.65 1.34 13.71
N GLN A 402 37.44 1.11 14.76
CA GLN A 402 38.71 0.36 14.74
C GLN A 402 38.60 -1.16 15.02
N ARG A 403 37.42 -1.77 14.88
CA ARG A 403 37.17 -3.15 15.36
C ARG A 403 37.16 -4.23 14.26
N TRP A 404 37.69 -3.92 13.07
CA TRP A 404 37.72 -4.83 11.92
C TRP A 404 38.97 -4.62 11.04
N ASP A 405 39.30 -5.62 10.23
CA ASP A 405 40.42 -5.71 9.28
C ASP A 405 39.88 -6.17 7.90
N PRO A 406 40.14 -5.43 6.80
CA PRO A 406 39.67 -5.80 5.45
C PRO A 406 40.26 -7.11 4.91
N SER A 407 41.35 -7.62 5.49
CA SER A 407 41.98 -8.89 5.08
C SER A 407 41.39 -10.13 5.76
N ASP A 408 40.50 -9.92 6.74
CA ASP A 408 39.81 -11.01 7.40
C ASP A 408 38.71 -11.63 6.52
N ARG A 409 38.41 -12.90 6.77
CA ARG A 409 37.46 -13.69 5.96
C ARG A 409 36.02 -13.61 6.46
N PHE A 410 35.85 -13.26 7.74
CA PHE A 410 34.55 -13.28 8.40
C PHE A 410 34.23 -11.89 8.94
N PHE A 411 33.04 -11.39 8.65
CA PHE A 411 32.58 -10.09 9.12
C PHE A 411 31.24 -10.22 9.83
N ILE A 412 31.05 -9.49 10.93
CA ILE A 412 29.81 -9.41 11.71
C ILE A 412 29.43 -7.96 11.94
N TRP A 413 28.18 -7.63 11.62
CA TRP A 413 27.57 -6.35 11.98
C TRP A 413 26.81 -6.46 13.31
N SER A 414 27.10 -5.54 14.25
CA SER A 414 26.30 -5.29 15.44
C SER A 414 25.38 -4.12 15.14
N GLU A 415 24.07 -4.25 15.37
CA GLU A 415 23.10 -3.19 15.03
C GLU A 415 22.14 -2.83 16.18
N PRO A 416 21.67 -1.55 16.23
CA PRO A 416 21.05 -0.96 17.43
C PRO A 416 19.72 -1.59 17.89
N ASP A 417 18.93 -2.12 16.97
CA ASP A 417 17.49 -1.88 17.07
C ASP A 417 16.64 -3.15 17.13
N THR A 418 17.12 -4.14 17.88
CA THR A 418 16.61 -5.50 17.76
C THR A 418 16.01 -6.11 19.02
N GLY A 419 15.62 -5.27 19.97
CA GLY A 419 14.92 -5.72 21.16
C GLY A 419 13.54 -6.34 20.88
N TYR A 420 12.83 -6.04 19.79
CA TYR A 420 11.38 -6.27 19.77
C TYR A 420 10.91 -7.36 18.79
N PHE A 421 10.37 -8.45 19.35
CA PHE A 421 9.50 -9.40 18.63
C PHE A 421 8.10 -9.36 19.25
N LEU A 422 7.07 -9.15 18.44
CA LEU A 422 5.66 -9.03 18.90
C LEU A 422 5.46 -8.04 20.08
N GLY A 423 6.27 -6.97 20.14
CA GLY A 423 6.12 -5.90 21.14
C GLY A 423 6.83 -6.10 22.49
N GLY A 424 7.64 -7.14 22.69
CA GLY A 424 8.46 -7.30 23.90
C GLY A 424 9.97 -7.18 23.65
N LYS A 425 10.71 -6.51 24.56
CA LYS A 425 12.18 -6.36 24.52
C LYS A 425 12.89 -7.67 24.92
N LEU A 426 13.76 -8.23 24.08
CA LEU A 426 14.42 -9.54 24.27
C LEU A 426 15.76 -9.47 25.03
N TYR A 427 16.58 -8.41 24.86
CA TYR A 427 17.82 -8.14 25.63
C TYR A 427 18.36 -6.71 25.35
N ASP A 428 19.33 -6.24 26.14
CA ASP A 428 20.03 -4.95 26.00
C ASP A 428 21.39 -5.10 25.30
N VAL A 429 21.70 -4.21 24.33
CA VAL A 429 23.02 -4.06 23.70
C VAL A 429 23.68 -2.80 24.26
N PRO A 430 24.99 -2.80 24.62
CA PRO A 430 25.69 -1.59 25.03
C PRO A 430 25.71 -0.53 23.91
N GLU A 431 25.48 0.73 24.26
CA GLU A 431 25.35 1.87 23.32
C GLU A 431 26.59 2.05 22.42
N ASP A 432 27.79 1.71 22.91
CA ASP A 432 29.06 1.78 22.19
C ASP A 432 29.23 0.70 21.08
N ASP A 433 28.43 -0.36 21.14
CA ASP A 433 28.52 -1.51 20.22
C ASP A 433 27.46 -1.48 19.12
N GLU A 434 26.54 -0.51 19.18
CA GLU A 434 25.50 -0.33 18.17
C GLU A 434 26.11 0.15 16.85
N GLY A 435 25.89 -0.57 15.74
CA GLY A 435 26.40 -0.20 14.42
C GLY A 435 27.91 -0.45 14.22
N ALA A 436 28.53 -1.30 15.04
CA ALA A 436 29.94 -1.67 14.89
C ALA A 436 30.12 -2.87 13.95
N LEU A 437 31.13 -2.81 13.06
CA LEU A 437 31.59 -3.94 12.28
C LEU A 437 32.76 -4.62 12.99
N TYR A 438 32.67 -5.93 13.14
CA TYR A 438 33.72 -6.81 13.63
C TYR A 438 34.20 -7.71 12.50
N SER A 439 35.50 -7.93 12.42
CA SER A 439 36.04 -8.98 11.56
C SER A 439 36.74 -10.06 12.38
N PHE A 440 36.82 -11.25 11.81
CA PHE A 440 37.52 -12.37 12.42
C PHE A 440 38.37 -13.09 11.38
N PRO A 441 39.60 -13.48 11.74
CA PRO A 441 40.43 -14.29 10.87
C PRO A 441 39.82 -15.66 10.66
N ALA A 442 40.21 -16.30 9.56
CA ALA A 442 39.65 -17.58 9.14
C ALA A 442 39.80 -18.71 10.19
N GLU A 443 40.75 -18.57 11.12
CA GLU A 443 41.06 -19.55 12.17
C GLU A 443 40.38 -19.25 13.51
N SER A 444 39.58 -18.18 13.62
CA SER A 444 38.99 -17.73 14.89
C SER A 444 38.04 -18.79 15.48
N PRO A 445 38.30 -19.33 16.69
CA PRO A 445 37.40 -20.32 17.30
C PRO A 445 36.02 -19.74 17.61
N LEU A 446 35.95 -18.46 17.96
CA LEU A 446 34.73 -17.76 18.35
C LEU A 446 33.72 -17.69 17.20
N ILE A 447 34.19 -17.47 15.97
CA ILE A 447 33.30 -17.41 14.81
C ILE A 447 32.83 -18.81 14.41
N TRP A 448 33.71 -19.81 14.48
CA TRP A 448 33.37 -21.18 14.11
C TRP A 448 32.40 -21.83 15.09
N CYS A 449 32.54 -21.61 16.40
CA CYS A 449 31.54 -22.07 17.37
C CYS A 449 30.15 -21.54 17.02
N ARG A 450 30.03 -20.26 16.67
CA ARG A 450 28.76 -19.67 16.20
C ARG A 450 28.28 -20.26 14.88
N CYS A 451 29.16 -20.44 13.89
CA CYS A 451 28.81 -21.02 12.59
C CYS A 451 28.33 -22.48 12.67
N PHE A 452 28.84 -23.27 13.61
CA PHE A 452 28.48 -24.68 13.78
C PHE A 452 27.20 -24.91 14.62
N ASP A 453 26.82 -23.96 15.50
CA ASP A 453 25.70 -24.13 16.44
C ASP A 453 24.34 -23.63 15.92
N TRP A 454 24.30 -22.98 14.76
CA TRP A 454 23.06 -22.49 14.14
C TRP A 454 22.58 -23.45 13.04
N SER A 455 21.49 -24.19 13.30
CA SER A 455 20.98 -25.25 12.42
C SER A 455 20.35 -24.76 11.11
N GLU A 456 19.99 -23.49 10.98
CA GLU A 456 19.24 -22.96 9.83
C GLU A 456 19.79 -21.61 9.32
N ALA A 457 20.95 -21.58 8.66
CA ALA A 457 21.36 -20.33 8.00
C ALA A 457 22.19 -20.52 6.72
N TYR A 458 22.01 -19.51 5.85
CA TYR A 458 22.67 -19.04 4.63
C TYR A 458 23.70 -19.96 3.92
N ASP A 459 23.56 -20.08 2.60
CA ASP A 459 24.36 -20.97 1.73
C ASP A 459 25.88 -20.74 1.81
N ALA A 460 26.35 -19.49 1.84
CA ALA A 460 27.78 -19.16 1.91
C ALA A 460 28.45 -19.68 3.20
N ARG A 461 27.73 -19.66 4.32
CA ARG A 461 28.20 -20.18 5.60
C ARG A 461 28.27 -21.71 5.59
N ASN A 462 27.29 -22.37 4.98
CA ASN A 462 27.30 -23.83 4.83
C ASN A 462 28.42 -24.28 3.89
N GLN A 463 28.71 -23.50 2.85
CA GLN A 463 29.86 -23.72 1.96
C GLN A 463 31.18 -23.60 2.71
N ALA A 464 31.41 -22.52 3.45
CA ALA A 464 32.63 -22.33 4.24
C ALA A 464 32.81 -23.43 5.31
N ARG A 465 31.71 -23.84 5.96
CA ARG A 465 31.71 -25.01 6.85
C ARG A 465 32.11 -26.28 6.12
N GLY A 466 31.62 -26.49 4.90
CA GLY A 466 32.00 -27.62 4.04
C GLY A 466 33.50 -27.61 3.71
N GLU A 467 34.04 -26.47 3.31
CA GLU A 467 35.48 -26.29 3.04
C GLU A 467 36.34 -26.57 4.28
N TRP A 468 35.93 -26.06 5.45
CA TRP A 468 36.62 -26.32 6.71
C TRP A 468 36.63 -27.81 7.05
N LEU A 469 35.48 -28.49 6.94
CA LEU A 469 35.40 -29.93 7.18
C LEU A 469 36.23 -30.73 6.15
N ALA A 470 36.24 -30.31 4.89
CA ALA A 470 37.03 -30.92 3.82
C ALA A 470 38.55 -30.72 4.01
N SER A 471 38.98 -29.64 4.66
CA SER A 471 40.39 -29.36 4.95
C SER A 471 41.02 -30.31 5.98
N GLY A 472 40.22 -31.16 6.64
CA GLY A 472 40.69 -32.11 7.67
C GLY A 472 41.05 -31.47 9.02
N ARG A 473 40.80 -30.16 9.17
CA ARG A 473 41.02 -29.44 10.43
C ARG A 473 40.01 -29.89 11.48
N LYS A 474 40.46 -30.01 12.73
CA LYS A 474 39.57 -30.33 13.86
C LYS A 474 38.59 -29.17 14.09
N ARG A 475 37.36 -29.49 14.51
CA ARG A 475 36.39 -28.47 14.93
C ARG A 475 37.02 -27.65 16.08
N PRO A 476 37.08 -26.31 15.98
CA PRO A 476 37.51 -25.45 17.07
C PRO A 476 36.64 -25.73 18.31
N ARG A 477 37.26 -25.79 19.50
CA ARG A 477 36.54 -25.98 20.77
C ARG A 477 36.13 -24.66 21.37
#